data_AF-A0A5C0SRH3-F1
#
_entry.id   AF-A0A5C0SRH3-F1
#
_cell.length_a   1.000
_cell.length_b   1.000
_cell.length_c   1.000
_cell.angle_alpha   90.00
_cell.angle_beta   90.00
_cell.angle_gamma   90.00
#
_symmetry.space_group_name_H-M   'P 1'
#
loop_
_entity.id
_entity.type
_entity.pdbx_description
1 polymer ?
#
loop_
_entity_poly.entity_id
_entity_poly.type
_entity_poly.pdbx_seq_one_letter_code
_entity_poly.pdbx_strand_id
1 'polypeptide(L)'
;MNVREIHEFLNEMWESIFTLNEELKLELPREGFRVEDVEEAFGAYLFLDGEWRLMKYPHPAFEIKPQIEVGATPESYYFVVAVPKERISENFVGLFVEIFPRSFIYGAQDFLSDVYNWRRDGRVSPTEILEKIEGSSENLFQFEANFGSAGALKQGILRLIDLGKRFEIFDL
;
A
#
# COMPACT_ATOMS: atom_id res chain seq x y z
N MET A 1 -29.34 3.52 -9.33
CA MET A 1 -28.40 3.01 -8.32
C MET A 1 -29.01 1.75 -7.71
N ASN A 2 -28.33 0.62 -7.82
CA ASN A 2 -28.82 -0.65 -7.27
C ASN A 2 -28.36 -0.78 -5.81
N VAL A 3 -29.28 -0.59 -4.87
CA VAL A 3 -28.96 -0.61 -3.42
C VAL A 3 -28.45 -1.98 -2.97
N ARG A 4 -28.96 -3.06 -3.58
CA ARG A 4 -28.54 -4.43 -3.26
C ARG A 4 -27.05 -4.64 -3.60
N GLU A 5 -26.65 -4.25 -4.81
CA GLU A 5 -25.25 -4.38 -5.25
C GLU A 5 -24.30 -3.57 -4.36
N ILE A 6 -24.68 -2.36 -3.96
CA ILE A 6 -23.88 -1.54 -3.04
C ILE A 6 -23.75 -2.21 -1.68
N HIS A 7 -24.85 -2.73 -1.13
CA HIS A 7 -24.85 -3.41 0.17
C HIS A 7 -23.94 -4.65 0.16
N GLU A 8 -24.08 -5.49 -0.86
CA GLU A 8 -23.28 -6.71 -1.03
C GLU A 8 -21.79 -6.36 -1.21
N PHE A 9 -21.48 -5.35 -2.01
CA PHE A 9 -20.12 -4.85 -2.20
C PHE A 9 -19.46 -4.35 -0.91
N LEU A 10 -20.17 -3.51 -0.14
CA LEU A 10 -19.63 -2.96 1.11
C LEU A 10 -19.39 -4.05 2.17
N ASN A 11 -20.30 -5.03 2.28
CA ASN A 11 -20.11 -6.16 3.19
C ASN A 11 -18.91 -7.01 2.77
N GLU A 12 -18.80 -7.37 1.50
CA GLU A 12 -17.69 -8.18 0.99
C GLU A 12 -16.33 -7.51 1.26
N MET A 13 -16.24 -6.21 0.98
CA MET A 13 -15.04 -5.42 1.21
C MET A 13 -14.61 -5.46 2.69
N TRP A 14 -15.55 -5.33 3.64
CA TRP A 14 -15.22 -5.31 5.07
C TRP A 14 -14.91 -6.71 5.59
N GLU A 15 -15.78 -7.68 5.29
CA GLU A 15 -15.62 -9.07 5.73
C GLU A 15 -14.30 -9.68 5.22
N SER A 16 -13.90 -9.36 3.98
CA SER A 16 -12.65 -9.85 3.42
C SER A 16 -11.41 -9.27 4.12
N ILE A 17 -11.44 -8.02 4.58
CA ILE A 17 -10.34 -7.43 5.37
C ILE A 17 -10.30 -7.98 6.79
N PHE A 18 -11.44 -8.16 7.46
CA PHE A 18 -11.47 -8.84 8.76
C PHE A 18 -10.92 -10.27 8.67
N THR A 19 -11.33 -11.02 7.65
CA THR A 19 -10.84 -12.38 7.42
C THR A 19 -9.33 -12.39 7.20
N LEU A 20 -8.82 -11.50 6.33
CA LEU A 20 -7.39 -11.38 6.06
C LEU A 20 -6.59 -11.01 7.32
N ASN A 21 -7.10 -10.09 8.13
CA ASN A 21 -6.46 -9.66 9.37
C ASN A 21 -6.25 -10.83 10.34
N GLU A 22 -7.27 -11.65 10.55
CA GLU A 22 -7.18 -12.84 11.42
C GLU A 22 -6.21 -13.89 10.87
N GLU A 23 -6.19 -14.13 9.56
CA GLU A 23 -5.20 -15.01 8.94
C GLU A 23 -3.76 -14.51 9.17
N LEU A 24 -3.51 -13.21 8.96
CA LEU A 24 -2.18 -12.63 9.11
C LEU A 24 -1.70 -12.59 10.57
N LYS A 25 -2.62 -12.38 11.53
CA LYS A 25 -2.33 -12.48 12.96
C LYS A 25 -1.80 -13.87 13.37
N LEU A 26 -2.21 -14.92 12.67
CA LEU A 26 -1.73 -16.29 12.94
C LEU A 26 -0.37 -16.58 12.28
N GLU A 27 -0.11 -15.98 11.12
CA GLU A 27 1.04 -16.30 10.28
C GLU A 27 2.26 -15.42 10.56
N LEU A 28 2.08 -14.10 10.60
CA LEU A 28 3.17 -13.12 10.59
C LEU A 28 3.98 -12.97 11.90
N PRO A 29 3.46 -13.31 13.10
CA PRO A 29 4.29 -13.27 14.30
C PRO A 29 5.54 -14.15 14.24
N ARG A 30 5.50 -15.24 13.47
CA ARG A 30 6.67 -16.11 13.24
C ARG A 30 7.79 -15.43 12.46
N GLU A 31 7.44 -14.37 11.73
CA GLU A 31 8.34 -13.57 10.90
C GLU A 31 8.78 -12.27 11.60
N GLY A 32 8.38 -12.07 12.86
CA GLY A 32 8.75 -10.89 13.68
C GLY A 32 7.77 -9.71 13.58
N PHE A 33 6.66 -9.84 12.85
CA PHE A 33 5.70 -8.76 12.66
C PHE A 33 4.53 -8.85 13.63
N ARG A 34 3.98 -7.70 14.03
CA ARG A 34 2.76 -7.62 14.84
C ARG A 34 1.62 -7.05 14.00
N VAL A 35 0.54 -7.80 13.88
CA VAL A 35 -0.67 -7.39 13.17
C VAL A 35 -1.65 -6.81 14.18
N GLU A 36 -2.03 -5.55 14.02
CA GLU A 36 -3.02 -4.86 14.85
C GLU A 36 -4.45 -5.23 14.40
N ASP A 37 -5.45 -4.82 15.19
CA ASP A 37 -6.86 -5.00 14.84
C ASP A 37 -7.27 -4.11 13.65
N VAL A 38 -8.37 -4.48 12.99
CA VAL A 38 -8.98 -3.64 11.95
C VAL A 38 -9.67 -2.44 12.58
N GLU A 39 -9.40 -1.26 12.03
CA GLU A 39 -10.00 0.01 12.43
C GLU A 39 -10.67 0.70 11.24
N GLU A 40 -11.56 1.66 11.52
CA GLU A 40 -12.08 2.56 10.51
C GLU A 40 -11.10 3.71 10.22
N ALA A 41 -10.45 3.67 9.06
CA ALA A 41 -9.63 4.75 8.57
C ALA A 41 -10.49 5.81 7.85
N PHE A 42 -10.19 7.09 8.08
CA PHE A 42 -10.86 8.24 7.46
C PHE A 42 -9.84 9.15 6.78
N GLY A 43 -10.28 9.88 5.74
CA GLY A 43 -9.45 10.92 5.13
C GLY A 43 -8.45 10.43 4.08
N ALA A 44 -8.57 9.16 3.66
CA ALA A 44 -7.83 8.63 2.52
C ALA A 44 -8.28 9.25 1.20
N TYR A 45 -7.48 9.09 0.15
CA TYR A 45 -7.77 9.58 -1.20
C TYR A 45 -7.78 8.41 -2.19
N LEU A 46 -8.61 8.51 -3.23
CA LEU A 46 -8.64 7.59 -4.37
C LEU A 46 -8.26 8.32 -5.65
N PHE A 47 -7.60 7.64 -6.58
CA PHE A 47 -7.24 8.22 -7.86
C PHE A 47 -8.31 7.91 -8.91
N LEU A 48 -9.32 8.79 -9.01
CA LEU A 48 -10.48 8.62 -9.89
C LEU A 48 -10.41 9.61 -11.05
N ASP A 49 -10.58 9.11 -12.29
CA ASP A 49 -10.62 9.91 -13.51
C ASP A 49 -9.42 10.86 -13.70
N GLY A 50 -8.23 10.46 -13.22
CA GLY A 50 -7.01 11.25 -13.32
C GLY A 50 -6.76 12.20 -12.14
N GLU A 51 -7.61 12.19 -11.11
CA GLU A 51 -7.54 13.11 -9.98
C GLU A 51 -7.64 12.38 -8.63
N TRP A 52 -6.89 12.87 -7.64
CA TRP A 52 -7.04 12.44 -6.25
C TRP A 52 -8.34 12.99 -5.65
N ARG A 53 -9.20 12.09 -5.14
CA ARG A 53 -10.51 12.40 -4.57
C ARG A 53 -10.58 11.93 -3.12
N LEU A 54 -10.93 12.84 -2.22
CA LEU A 54 -11.08 12.58 -0.79
C LEU A 54 -12.23 11.59 -0.51
N MET A 55 -11.93 10.54 0.24
CA MET A 55 -12.91 9.68 0.89
C MET A 55 -13.36 10.28 2.22
N LYS A 56 -14.61 10.75 2.25
CA LYS A 56 -15.25 11.23 3.48
C LYS A 56 -15.89 10.12 4.31
N TYR A 57 -16.04 8.94 3.72
CA TYR A 57 -16.55 7.73 4.37
C TYR A 57 -15.37 6.87 4.85
N PRO A 58 -15.58 6.02 5.86
CA PRO A 58 -14.53 5.16 6.37
C PRO A 58 -14.20 4.00 5.43
N HIS A 59 -13.02 3.42 5.64
CA HIS A 59 -12.65 2.13 5.08
C HIS A 59 -11.84 1.28 6.09
N PRO A 60 -11.83 -0.06 5.97
CA PRO A 60 -11.17 -0.95 6.89
C PRO A 60 -9.70 -0.95 6.54
N ALA A 61 -8.90 -0.65 7.55
CA ALA A 61 -7.46 -0.77 7.48
C ALA A 61 -6.93 -1.33 8.79
N PHE A 62 -5.73 -1.90 8.75
CA PHE A 62 -5.00 -2.33 9.92
C PHE A 62 -3.50 -2.17 9.69
N GLU A 63 -2.76 -2.00 10.78
CA GLU A 63 -1.30 -1.93 10.74
C GLU A 63 -0.67 -3.32 10.88
N ILE A 64 0.41 -3.55 10.15
CA ILE A 64 1.38 -4.60 10.40
C ILE A 64 2.69 -3.91 10.77
N LYS A 65 3.00 -3.91 12.07
CA LYS A 65 4.18 -3.24 12.61
C LYS A 65 5.46 -3.96 12.19
N PRO A 66 6.53 -3.20 11.85
CA PRO A 66 6.72 -1.79 12.23
C PRO A 66 6.06 -0.72 11.34
N GLN A 67 5.81 -0.97 10.05
CA GLN A 67 5.63 0.14 9.10
C GLN A 67 4.76 -0.16 7.87
N ILE A 68 3.88 -1.17 7.94
CA ILE A 68 2.96 -1.51 6.85
C ILE A 68 1.53 -1.17 7.27
N GLU A 69 0.78 -0.51 6.41
CA GLU A 69 -0.68 -0.40 6.47
C GLU A 69 -1.30 -1.32 5.42
N VAL A 70 -2.41 -1.97 5.75
CA VAL A 70 -3.16 -2.84 4.86
C VAL A 70 -4.62 -2.47 4.93
N GLY A 71 -5.31 -2.40 3.78
CA GLY A 71 -6.74 -2.08 3.77
C GLY A 71 -7.43 -2.39 2.47
N ALA A 72 -8.70 -1.99 2.40
CA ALA A 72 -9.47 -2.02 1.16
C ALA A 72 -10.29 -0.74 1.01
N THR A 73 -10.37 -0.24 -0.22
CA THR A 73 -11.23 0.86 -0.61
C THR A 73 -12.22 0.37 -1.67
N PRO A 74 -13.24 1.18 -2.03
CA PRO A 74 -14.14 0.80 -3.13
C PRO A 74 -13.44 0.55 -4.48
N GLU A 75 -12.20 1.00 -4.63
CA GLU A 75 -11.41 0.81 -5.84
C GLU A 75 -10.53 -0.43 -5.80
N SER A 76 -9.89 -0.72 -4.66
CA SER A 76 -8.92 -1.80 -4.56
C SER A 76 -8.58 -2.21 -3.12
N TYR A 77 -8.06 -3.42 -3.00
CA TYR A 77 -7.28 -3.86 -1.84
C TYR A 77 -5.87 -3.29 -1.94
N TYR A 78 -5.25 -2.92 -0.83
CA TYR A 78 -3.94 -2.27 -0.86
C TYR A 78 -3.07 -2.64 0.34
N PHE A 79 -1.76 -2.48 0.15
CA PHE A 79 -0.85 -2.21 1.25
C PHE A 79 -0.10 -0.91 0.97
N VAL A 80 0.38 -0.26 2.04
CA VAL A 80 1.36 0.82 2.01
C VAL A 80 2.51 0.45 2.93
N VAL A 81 3.75 0.60 2.48
CA VAL A 81 4.92 0.51 3.37
C VAL A 81 5.66 1.85 3.42
N ALA A 82 5.91 2.33 4.63
CA ALA A 82 6.73 3.51 4.84
C ALA A 82 8.21 3.14 4.80
N VAL A 83 9.01 3.83 3.97
CA VAL A 83 10.43 3.54 3.77
C VAL A 83 11.26 4.82 3.97
N PRO A 84 12.21 4.83 4.92
CA PRO A 84 13.12 5.95 5.10
C PRO A 84 13.93 6.21 3.82
N LYS A 85 14.09 7.48 3.44
CA LYS A 85 14.75 7.88 2.19
C LYS A 85 16.13 7.25 2.03
N GLU A 86 16.89 7.16 3.11
CA GLU A 86 18.24 6.59 3.16
C GLU A 86 18.31 5.08 2.89
N ARG A 87 17.19 4.36 2.98
CA ARG A 87 17.09 2.92 2.67
C ARG A 87 16.61 2.65 1.25
N ILE A 88 16.22 3.68 0.51
CA ILE A 88 15.72 3.55 -0.86
C ILE A 88 16.92 3.49 -1.80
N SER A 89 17.01 2.40 -2.56
CA SER A 89 18.00 2.23 -3.63
C SER A 89 17.31 1.98 -4.97
N GLU A 90 18.04 2.21 -6.06
CA GLU A 90 17.54 1.94 -7.42
C GLU A 90 17.08 0.48 -7.59
N ASN A 91 17.84 -0.46 -7.01
CA ASN A 91 17.50 -1.89 -7.05
C ASN A 91 16.22 -2.21 -6.29
N PHE A 92 16.00 -1.56 -5.13
CA PHE A 92 14.76 -1.71 -4.38
C PHE A 92 13.57 -1.17 -5.18
N VAL A 93 13.69 0.06 -5.71
CA VAL A 93 12.67 0.70 -6.54
C VAL A 93 12.33 -0.18 -7.74
N GLY A 94 13.35 -0.65 -8.47
CA GLY A 94 13.18 -1.47 -9.66
C GLY A 94 12.45 -2.78 -9.39
N LEU A 95 12.86 -3.50 -8.35
CA LEU A 95 12.18 -4.74 -7.96
C LEU A 95 10.77 -4.47 -7.43
N PHE A 96 10.55 -3.39 -6.69
CA PHE A 96 9.24 -3.05 -6.18
C PHE A 96 8.25 -2.79 -7.33
N VAL A 97 8.60 -1.93 -8.30
CA VAL A 97 7.70 -1.63 -9.43
C VAL A 97 7.51 -2.83 -10.36
N GLU A 98 8.49 -3.73 -10.45
CA GLU A 98 8.38 -4.98 -11.20
C GLU A 98 7.41 -5.97 -10.52
N ILE A 99 7.55 -6.17 -9.21
CA ILE A 99 6.72 -7.10 -8.43
C ILE A 99 5.28 -6.55 -8.29
N PHE A 100 5.13 -5.24 -8.17
CA PHE A 100 3.88 -4.55 -7.92
C PHE A 100 3.56 -3.57 -9.05
N PRO A 101 2.99 -4.03 -10.19
CA PRO A 101 2.77 -3.19 -11.37
C PRO A 101 1.67 -2.13 -11.19
N ARG A 102 0.80 -2.26 -10.18
CA ARG A 102 -0.23 -1.27 -9.82
C ARG A 102 0.17 -0.52 -8.56
N SER A 103 1.31 0.16 -8.61
CA SER A 103 1.92 0.80 -7.45
C SER A 103 2.05 2.31 -7.56
N PHE A 104 2.12 2.94 -6.40
CA PHE A 104 2.35 4.37 -6.25
C PHE A 104 3.53 4.59 -5.30
N ILE A 105 4.29 5.65 -5.54
CA ILE A 105 5.36 6.11 -4.64
C ILE A 105 5.17 7.60 -4.42
N TYR A 106 5.01 8.01 -3.16
CA TYR A 106 4.71 9.39 -2.78
C TYR A 106 5.35 9.76 -1.44
N GLY A 107 5.48 11.06 -1.17
CA GLY A 107 6.01 11.57 0.08
C GLY A 107 5.04 11.37 1.25
N ALA A 108 5.57 11.33 2.47
CA ALA A 108 4.73 11.22 3.66
C ALA A 108 4.00 12.52 4.01
N GLN A 109 4.57 13.69 3.71
CA GLN A 109 3.94 15.00 3.98
C GLN A 109 3.16 15.51 2.77
N ASP A 110 3.72 15.39 1.56
CA ASP A 110 3.07 15.75 0.29
C ASP A 110 2.60 14.50 -0.47
N PHE A 111 1.56 13.85 0.05
CA PHE A 111 0.99 12.63 -0.54
C PHE A 111 0.23 12.87 -1.85
N LEU A 112 -0.02 14.14 -2.24
CA LEU A 112 -0.69 14.48 -3.51
C LEU A 112 0.33 14.66 -4.65
N SER A 113 1.61 14.77 -4.33
CA SER A 113 2.71 14.91 -5.28
C SER A 113 3.43 13.58 -5.46
N ASP A 114 2.82 12.71 -6.28
CA ASP A 114 3.36 11.37 -6.54
C ASP A 114 4.71 11.45 -7.27
N VAL A 115 5.72 10.79 -6.69
CA VAL A 115 7.00 10.53 -7.35
C VAL A 115 6.82 9.55 -8.52
N TYR A 116 5.98 8.54 -8.30
CA TYR A 116 5.58 7.56 -9.31
C TYR A 116 4.10 7.19 -9.15
N ASN A 117 3.37 7.19 -10.25
CA ASN A 117 1.98 6.79 -10.32
C ASN A 117 1.78 5.91 -11.56
N TRP A 118 1.52 4.61 -11.36
CA TRP A 118 1.39 3.63 -12.44
C TRP A 118 0.33 3.99 -13.50
N ARG A 119 -0.67 4.80 -13.15
CA ARG A 119 -1.74 5.25 -14.07
C ARG A 119 -1.30 6.39 -14.99
N ARG A 120 -0.33 7.20 -14.55
CA ARG A 120 0.17 8.38 -15.27
C ARG A 120 1.48 8.11 -15.99
N ASP A 121 2.41 7.47 -15.29
CA ASP A 121 3.83 7.50 -15.62
C ASP A 121 4.25 6.40 -16.60
N GLY A 122 3.44 5.34 -16.77
CA GLY A 122 3.76 4.28 -17.71
C GLY A 122 5.09 3.59 -17.38
N ARG A 123 6.02 3.49 -18.35
CA ARG A 123 7.35 2.89 -18.16
C ARG A 123 8.39 3.96 -17.81
N VAL A 124 8.38 4.43 -16.57
CA VAL A 124 9.48 5.25 -16.02
C VAL A 124 10.60 4.34 -15.54
N SER A 125 11.85 4.76 -15.74
CA SER A 125 13.00 4.00 -15.27
C SER A 125 13.12 4.07 -13.74
N PRO A 126 13.60 3.00 -13.05
CA PRO A 126 13.87 3.07 -11.62
C PRO A 126 14.82 4.20 -11.23
N THR A 127 15.76 4.54 -12.12
CA THR A 127 16.68 5.67 -11.97
C THR A 127 15.94 6.99 -11.87
N GLU A 128 15.01 7.28 -12.80
CA GLU A 128 14.21 8.52 -12.78
C GLU A 128 13.32 8.64 -11.53
N ILE A 129 12.77 7.51 -11.04
CA ILE A 129 12.01 7.49 -9.79
C ILE A 129 12.94 7.85 -8.63
N LEU A 130 14.12 7.23 -8.56
CA LEU A 130 15.10 7.50 -7.49
C LEU A 130 15.58 8.95 -7.51
N GLU A 131 15.87 9.53 -8.67
CA GLU A 131 16.29 10.93 -8.80
C GLU A 131 15.25 11.90 -8.22
N LYS A 132 13.95 11.63 -8.44
CA LYS A 132 12.87 12.41 -7.84
C LYS A 132 12.80 12.25 -6.31
N ILE A 133 13.01 11.03 -5.79
CA ILE A 133 13.10 10.77 -4.34
C ILE A 133 14.27 11.56 -3.74
N GLU A 134 15.45 11.50 -4.36
CA GLU A 134 16.67 12.19 -3.93
C GLU A 134 16.51 13.72 -3.97
N GLY A 135 15.85 14.25 -5.00
CA GLY A 135 15.56 15.68 -5.15
C GLY A 135 14.47 16.23 -4.23
N SER A 136 13.66 15.36 -3.60
CA SER A 136 12.60 15.77 -2.67
C SER A 136 13.12 16.10 -1.26
N SER A 137 12.45 17.01 -0.56
CA SER A 137 12.71 17.35 0.84
C SER A 137 12.13 16.35 1.86
N GLU A 138 11.35 15.37 1.39
CA GLU A 138 10.80 14.30 2.21
C GLU A 138 11.92 13.38 2.74
N ASN A 139 11.78 12.90 3.97
CA ASN A 139 12.69 11.91 4.56
C ASN A 139 12.08 10.51 4.62
N LEU A 140 10.79 10.38 4.31
CA LEU A 140 10.03 9.15 4.37
C LEU A 140 9.13 9.08 3.13
N PHE A 141 9.12 7.92 2.47
CA PHE A 141 8.29 7.70 1.30
C PHE A 141 7.37 6.51 1.53
N GLN A 142 6.17 6.63 0.99
CA GLN A 142 5.17 5.59 1.01
C GLN A 142 5.23 4.82 -0.31
N PHE A 143 5.30 3.50 -0.22
CA PHE A 143 5.25 2.58 -1.34
C PHE A 143 3.94 1.81 -1.26
N GLU A 144 2.97 2.19 -2.09
CA GLU A 144 1.64 1.59 -2.15
C GLU A 144 1.54 0.59 -3.30
N ALA A 145 0.82 -0.50 -3.11
CA ALA A 145 0.46 -1.44 -4.17
C ALA A 145 -1.01 -1.87 -4.09
N ASN A 146 -1.68 -1.90 -5.24
CA ASN A 146 -3.11 -2.20 -5.35
C ASN A 146 -3.40 -3.56 -5.98
N PHE A 147 -4.41 -4.24 -5.42
CA PHE A 147 -4.79 -5.61 -5.70
C PHE A 147 -6.30 -5.72 -5.95
N GLY A 148 -6.68 -6.72 -6.76
CA GLY A 148 -8.09 -6.97 -7.10
C GLY A 148 -8.83 -7.88 -6.11
N SER A 149 -8.17 -8.43 -5.09
CA SER A 149 -8.80 -9.29 -4.08
C SER A 149 -7.93 -9.37 -2.81
N ALA A 150 -8.56 -9.71 -1.68
CA ALA A 150 -7.87 -9.97 -0.42
C ALA A 150 -6.82 -11.10 -0.53
N GLY A 151 -7.11 -12.15 -1.31
CA GLY A 151 -6.16 -13.24 -1.55
C GLY A 151 -4.91 -12.80 -2.31
N ALA A 152 -5.07 -11.94 -3.32
CA ALA A 152 -3.94 -11.35 -4.03
C ALA A 152 -3.13 -10.40 -3.13
N LEU A 153 -3.82 -9.62 -2.29
CA LEU A 153 -3.19 -8.75 -1.29
C LEU A 153 -2.36 -9.56 -0.29
N LYS A 154 -2.87 -10.68 0.23
CA LYS A 154 -2.10 -11.57 1.13
C LYS A 154 -0.78 -12.01 0.49
N GLN A 155 -0.83 -12.47 -0.75
CA GLN A 155 0.39 -12.86 -1.49
C GLN A 155 1.31 -11.67 -1.74
N GLY A 156 0.75 -10.48 -1.97
CA GLY A 156 1.48 -9.24 -2.08
C GLY A 156 2.25 -8.87 -0.81
N ILE A 157 1.61 -8.99 0.35
CA ILE A 157 2.22 -8.72 1.67
C ILE A 157 3.38 -9.68 1.92
N LEU A 158 3.24 -10.97 1.64
CA LEU A 158 4.34 -11.94 1.83
C LEU A 158 5.54 -11.61 0.92
N ARG A 159 5.30 -11.26 -0.34
CA ARG A 159 6.36 -10.81 -1.26
C ARG A 159 7.00 -9.50 -0.82
N LEU A 160 6.22 -8.58 -0.27
CA LEU A 160 6.72 -7.34 0.30
C LEU A 160 7.64 -7.63 1.49
N ILE A 161 7.25 -8.55 2.38
CA ILE A 161 8.08 -8.94 3.52
C ILE A 161 9.41 -9.54 3.05
N ASP A 162 9.38 -10.43 2.07
CA ASP A 162 10.60 -11.01 1.49
C ASP A 162 11.50 -9.93 0.86
N LEU A 163 10.91 -9.01 0.09
CA LEU A 163 11.61 -7.89 -0.52
C LEU A 163 12.21 -6.97 0.54
N GLY A 164 11.42 -6.57 1.54
CA GLY A 164 11.85 -5.66 2.58
C GLY A 164 12.93 -6.25 3.47
N LYS A 165 12.91 -7.55 3.76
CA LYS A 165 14.01 -8.24 4.44
C LYS A 165 15.29 -8.23 3.62
N ARG A 166 15.21 -8.47 2.31
CA ARG A 166 16.37 -8.45 1.40
C ARG A 166 17.06 -7.08 1.35
N PHE A 167 16.30 -6.00 1.50
CA PHE A 167 16.78 -4.62 1.43
C PHE A 167 16.84 -3.91 2.80
N GLU A 168 16.69 -4.66 3.90
CA GLU A 168 16.75 -4.14 5.28
C GLU A 168 15.78 -2.95 5.52
N ILE A 169 14.59 -3.03 4.91
CA ILE A 169 13.58 -1.97 4.95
C ILE A 169 12.94 -1.87 6.34
N PHE A 170 12.71 -3.00 7.00
CA PHE A 170 11.98 -3.07 8.27
C PHE A 170 12.88 -2.90 9.49
N ASP A 171 12.41 -2.14 10.47
CA ASP A 171 12.98 -2.08 11.81
C ASP A 171 12.46 -3.24 12.69
N LEU A 172 12.92 -4.47 12.38
CA LEU A 172 12.55 -5.72 13.11
C LEU A 172 13.41 -5.98 14.35
#